data_AF-A0A7L6CJX3-F1
#
_entry.id   AF-A0A7L6CJX3-F1
#
_cell.length_a   1.000
_cell.length_b   1.000
_cell.length_c   1.000
_cell.angle_alpha   90.00
_cell.angle_beta   90.00
_cell.angle_gamma   90.00
#
_symmetry.space_group_name_H-M   'P 1'
#
loop_
_entity.id
_entity.type
_entity.pdbx_description
1 polymer ?
#
loop_
_entity_poly.entity_id
_entity_poly.type
_entity_poly.pdbx_seq_one_letter_code
_entity_poly.pdbx_strand_id
1 'polypeptide(L)'
;MARTSRIFPYLLSGVACLMLPFVHAAELHVKGIPEFKDYPADINKGPFATRLDLSSEQVKYSSHWKKITSSELKEPVNFGGHYRIYTDDKSSGNECLDHQGGVCGWVIDKLSGKVVSQLPAVAGTNVYQQVADNGTPVGEDFRIDTQKNSFLMILTGQAIPQKIEYDENGIPITYPCKTTYYILKNNQFSKMFEDNQGCSGD
;
A
#
# COMPACT_ATOMS: atom_id res chain seq x y z
N MET A 1 33.74 -69.29 17.38
CA MET A 1 33.87 -69.52 15.92
C MET A 1 32.99 -68.50 15.21
N ALA A 2 33.52 -67.95 14.11
CA ALA A 2 33.05 -66.86 13.24
C ALA A 2 31.52 -66.80 12.97
N ARG A 3 30.90 -65.60 13.05
CA ARG A 3 30.55 -64.68 11.93
C ARG A 3 29.75 -65.34 10.79
N THR A 4 28.50 -64.91 10.56
CA THR A 4 28.15 -64.00 9.43
C THR A 4 26.65 -63.67 9.36
N SER A 5 26.42 -62.36 9.33
CA SER A 5 25.38 -61.52 8.71
C SER A 5 24.19 -62.15 7.97
N ARG A 6 22.99 -61.64 8.27
CA ARG A 6 21.99 -61.31 7.25
C ARG A 6 21.39 -59.93 7.49
N ILE A 7 21.32 -59.22 6.38
CA ILE A 7 20.92 -57.83 6.14
C ILE A 7 19.39 -57.74 6.20
N PHE A 8 18.84 -56.76 6.91
CA PHE A 8 17.42 -56.39 6.83
C PHE A 8 17.27 -55.13 5.95
N PRO A 9 16.36 -55.12 4.95
CA PRO A 9 16.13 -53.95 4.11
C PRO A 9 15.03 -53.02 4.69
N TYR A 10 15.18 -51.72 4.36
CA TYR A 10 14.18 -50.68 4.11
C TYR A 10 12.91 -50.61 4.99
N LEU A 11 12.67 -49.44 5.60
CA LEU A 11 11.87 -48.36 4.97
C LEU A 11 11.86 -47.10 5.85
N LEU A 12 12.30 -45.99 5.26
CA LEU A 12 11.96 -44.64 5.69
C LEU A 12 10.47 -44.38 5.44
N SER A 13 9.77 -43.78 6.40
CA SER A 13 8.78 -42.73 6.15
C SER A 13 8.21 -42.23 7.49
N GLY A 14 8.95 -41.34 8.15
CA GLY A 14 8.43 -40.52 9.22
C GLY A 14 8.15 -39.14 8.64
N VAL A 15 6.94 -38.91 8.16
CA VAL A 15 6.46 -37.60 7.71
C VAL A 15 6.48 -36.66 8.91
N ALA A 16 7.49 -35.80 9.00
CA ALA A 16 7.50 -34.68 9.92
C ALA A 16 6.43 -33.69 9.43
N CYS A 17 5.29 -33.69 10.11
CA CYS A 17 4.22 -32.72 9.89
C CYS A 17 4.74 -31.33 10.27
N LEU A 18 5.17 -30.56 9.27
CA LEU A 18 5.48 -29.14 9.40
C LEU A 18 4.18 -28.43 9.78
N MET A 19 3.99 -28.21 11.07
CA MET A 19 2.96 -27.32 11.60
C MET A 19 3.35 -25.89 11.20
N LEU A 20 2.91 -25.48 10.01
CA LEU A 20 2.92 -24.08 9.61
C LEU A 20 1.98 -23.35 10.57
N PRO A 21 2.45 -22.35 11.34
CA PRO A 21 1.54 -21.53 12.12
C PRO A 21 0.68 -20.74 11.14
N PHE A 22 -0.59 -21.11 11.06
CA PHE A 22 -1.61 -20.28 10.43
C PHE A 22 -1.67 -18.96 11.22
N VAL A 23 -0.99 -17.94 10.71
CA VAL A 23 -1.20 -16.56 11.12
C VAL A 23 -2.61 -16.21 10.67
N HIS A 24 -3.58 -16.42 11.55
CA HIS A 24 -4.94 -15.92 11.33
C HIS A 24 -4.84 -14.41 11.38
N ALA A 25 -5.00 -13.77 10.22
CA ALA A 25 -5.29 -12.35 10.16
C ALA A 25 -6.60 -12.14 10.94
N ALA A 26 -6.51 -11.52 12.11
CA ALA A 26 -7.70 -11.13 12.85
C ALA A 26 -8.41 -10.06 12.03
N GLU A 27 -9.53 -10.42 11.40
CA GLU A 27 -10.45 -9.43 10.84
C GLU A 27 -10.99 -8.60 12.01
N LEU A 28 -10.54 -7.36 12.08
CA LEU A 28 -11.03 -6.39 13.05
C LEU A 28 -12.46 -6.02 12.62
N HIS A 29 -13.46 -6.66 13.21
CA HIS A 29 -14.87 -6.32 13.02
C HIS A 29 -15.12 -4.90 13.57
N VAL A 30 -14.98 -3.87 12.74
CA VAL A 30 -15.39 -2.51 13.07
C VAL A 30 -16.92 -2.42 12.91
N LYS A 31 -17.61 -1.90 13.93
CA LYS A 31 -19.08 -1.88 14.04
C LYS A 31 -19.75 -0.77 13.20
N GLY A 32 -19.02 -0.14 12.28
CA GLY A 32 -19.42 1.01 11.46
C GLY A 32 -18.29 1.47 10.54
N ILE A 33 -18.53 2.50 9.73
CA ILE A 33 -17.49 3.11 8.88
C ILE A 33 -16.39 3.70 9.78
N PRO A 34 -15.11 3.35 9.58
CA PRO A 34 -13.99 3.87 10.39
C PRO A 34 -13.91 5.40 10.38
N GLU A 35 -13.76 6.02 11.55
CA GLU A 35 -13.52 7.46 11.67
C GLU A 35 -12.10 7.76 12.18
N PHE A 36 -11.55 8.94 11.85
CA PHE A 36 -10.19 9.31 12.27
C PHE A 36 -9.96 9.23 13.78
N LYS A 37 -10.99 9.54 14.58
CA LYS A 37 -10.94 9.53 16.06
C LYS A 37 -10.76 8.13 16.64
N ASP A 38 -11.12 7.09 15.89
CA ASP A 38 -11.03 5.69 16.33
C ASP A 38 -9.59 5.16 16.27
N TYR A 39 -8.70 5.86 15.55
CA TYR A 39 -7.31 5.47 15.33
C TYR A 39 -6.33 6.60 15.72
N PRO A 40 -6.32 7.05 16.97
CA PRO A 40 -5.53 8.21 17.39
C PRO A 40 -4.02 7.98 17.24
N ALA A 41 -3.31 9.05 16.93
CA ALA A 41 -1.85 9.11 16.89
C ALA A 41 -1.34 10.32 17.67
N ASP A 42 -0.29 10.11 18.46
CA ASP A 42 0.40 11.20 19.15
C ASP A 42 1.20 12.03 18.16
N ILE A 43 0.95 13.34 18.12
CA ILE A 43 1.67 14.24 17.21
C ILE A 43 3.09 14.43 17.75
N ASN A 44 4.07 13.94 17.00
CA ASN A 44 5.47 14.20 17.28
C ASN A 44 5.84 15.63 16.84
N LYS A 45 6.64 16.33 17.65
CA LYS A 45 7.08 17.71 17.39
C LYS A 45 8.54 17.81 16.94
N GLY A 46 9.21 16.68 16.73
CA GLY A 46 10.60 16.56 16.31
C GLY A 46 11.56 16.17 17.44
N PRO A 47 12.88 16.15 17.14
CA PRO A 47 13.48 16.60 15.89
C PRO A 47 13.15 15.68 14.70
N PHE A 48 12.89 16.28 13.54
CA PHE A 48 12.68 15.54 12.30
C PHE A 48 13.98 15.42 11.50
N ALA A 49 14.09 14.34 10.73
CA ALA A 49 15.17 14.11 9.81
C ALA A 49 15.23 15.21 8.75
N THR A 50 16.45 15.62 8.39
CA THR A 50 16.73 16.66 7.39
C THR A 50 17.22 16.08 6.07
N ARG A 51 17.43 14.77 6.01
CA ARG A 51 17.91 14.02 4.83
C ARG A 51 17.10 12.74 4.68
N LEU A 52 16.92 12.31 3.44
CA LEU A 52 16.31 11.02 3.15
C LEU A 52 17.31 9.89 3.39
N ASP A 53 16.82 8.82 3.98
CA ASP A 53 17.51 7.54 4.08
C ASP A 53 16.81 6.54 3.15
N LEU A 54 17.28 6.51 1.89
CA LEU A 54 16.70 5.70 0.83
C LEU A 54 17.33 4.30 0.81
N SER A 55 16.51 3.28 0.56
CA SER A 55 16.98 1.92 0.31
C SER A 55 17.80 1.81 -0.98
N SER A 56 18.55 0.71 -1.13
CA SER A 56 19.33 0.44 -2.34
C SER A 56 18.48 0.35 -3.61
N GLU A 57 17.20 -0.02 -3.47
CA GLU A 57 16.22 0.00 -4.56
C GLU A 57 15.78 1.44 -4.85
N GLN A 58 15.37 2.19 -3.82
CA GLN A 58 14.86 3.55 -3.95
C GLN A 58 15.87 4.54 -4.54
N VAL A 59 17.17 4.31 -4.31
CA VAL A 59 18.25 5.11 -4.92
C VAL A 59 18.23 5.04 -6.46
N LYS A 60 17.76 3.92 -7.02
CA LYS A 60 17.73 3.68 -8.48
C LYS A 60 16.57 4.35 -9.19
N TYR A 61 15.55 4.82 -8.46
CA TYR A 61 14.40 5.51 -9.05
C TYR A 61 14.79 6.85 -9.68
N SER A 62 13.84 7.42 -10.42
CA SER A 62 14.07 8.62 -11.22
C SER A 62 14.57 9.81 -10.39
N SER A 63 15.31 10.72 -11.04
CA SER A 63 15.75 11.97 -10.42
C SER A 63 14.57 12.86 -10.03
N HIS A 64 13.49 12.82 -10.82
CA HIS A 64 12.21 13.48 -10.53
C HIS A 64 11.64 12.99 -9.20
N TRP A 65 11.50 11.67 -9.03
CA TRP A 65 10.95 11.08 -7.82
C TRP A 65 11.78 11.42 -6.57
N LYS A 66 13.11 11.30 -6.67
CA LYS A 66 14.03 11.69 -5.59
C LYS A 66 13.92 13.16 -5.22
N LYS A 67 13.72 14.05 -6.20
CA LYS A 67 13.55 15.49 -5.98
C LYS A 67 12.24 15.78 -5.25
N ILE A 68 11.13 15.17 -5.66
CA ILE A 68 9.83 15.34 -5.00
C ILE A 68 9.90 14.80 -3.58
N THR A 69 10.37 13.57 -3.39
CA THR A 69 10.51 12.96 -2.05
C THR A 69 11.33 13.86 -1.11
N SER A 70 12.41 14.46 -1.62
CA SER A 70 13.27 15.37 -0.84
C SER A 70 12.58 16.69 -0.50
N SER A 71 11.66 17.15 -1.35
CA SER A 71 10.82 18.31 -1.08
C SER A 71 9.80 17.98 0.00
N GLU A 72 9.10 16.85 -0.14
CA GLU A 72 8.07 16.39 0.79
C GLU A 72 8.62 16.10 2.19
N LEU A 73 9.89 15.67 2.32
CA LEU A 73 10.54 15.54 3.63
C LEU A 73 10.57 16.87 4.41
N LYS A 74 10.60 18.01 3.74
CA LYS A 74 10.64 19.35 4.38
C LYS A 74 9.26 19.80 4.82
N GLU A 75 8.20 19.25 4.23
CA GLU A 75 6.82 19.60 4.54
C GLU A 75 6.39 19.13 5.94
N PRO A 76 5.36 19.73 6.54
CA PRO A 76 4.81 19.30 7.82
C PRO A 76 4.23 17.89 7.77
N VAL A 77 4.20 17.23 8.93
CA VAL A 77 3.48 15.96 9.12
C VAL A 77 2.00 16.14 8.73
N ASN A 78 1.45 15.17 8.00
CA ASN A 78 0.03 15.13 7.65
C ASN A 78 -0.66 13.82 8.05
N PHE A 79 0.09 12.84 8.57
CA PHE A 79 -0.43 11.50 8.84
C PHE A 79 0.23 10.86 10.06
N GLY A 80 -0.55 10.14 10.89
CA GLY A 80 -0.04 9.19 11.88
C GLY A 80 1.01 9.71 12.85
N GLY A 81 0.91 10.97 13.28
CA GLY A 81 1.75 11.59 14.29
C GLY A 81 3.08 12.14 13.79
N HIS A 82 3.74 11.40 12.89
CA HIS A 82 5.09 11.70 12.40
C HIS A 82 5.32 11.31 10.95
N TYR A 83 4.28 10.89 10.22
CA TYR A 83 4.41 10.56 8.81
C TYR A 83 4.04 11.73 7.91
N ARG A 84 4.67 11.75 6.74
CA ARG A 84 4.25 12.53 5.58
C ARG A 84 3.86 11.55 4.48
N ILE A 85 2.60 11.53 4.10
CA ILE A 85 2.15 10.89 2.86
C ILE A 85 2.06 11.93 1.75
N TYR A 86 2.48 11.56 0.55
CA TYR A 86 2.34 12.38 -0.65
C TYR A 86 2.10 11.50 -1.87
N THR A 87 1.56 12.11 -2.93
CA THR A 87 1.34 11.47 -4.23
C THR A 87 1.89 12.33 -5.36
N ASP A 88 2.18 11.72 -6.49
CA ASP A 88 2.54 12.40 -7.73
C ASP A 88 1.97 11.63 -8.92
N ASP A 89 1.40 12.38 -9.86
CA ASP A 89 0.70 11.91 -11.07
C ASP A 89 1.55 12.09 -12.34
N LYS A 90 2.77 12.62 -12.19
CA LYS A 90 3.72 12.90 -13.28
C LYS A 90 4.82 11.85 -13.39
N SER A 91 4.86 10.90 -12.46
CA SER A 91 5.89 9.89 -12.41
C SER A 91 5.48 8.67 -13.20
N SER A 92 6.36 8.27 -14.11
CA SER A 92 6.16 7.13 -15.00
C SER A 92 7.37 6.20 -15.03
N GLY A 93 8.27 6.31 -14.04
CA GLY A 93 9.37 5.36 -13.88
C GLY A 93 8.91 4.11 -13.15
N ASN A 94 9.85 3.20 -12.90
CA ASN A 94 9.59 1.96 -12.17
C ASN A 94 9.10 2.20 -10.74
N GLU A 95 9.35 3.38 -10.15
CA GLU A 95 8.72 3.82 -8.89
C GLU A 95 7.18 3.85 -8.93
N CYS A 96 6.62 3.95 -10.14
CA CYS A 96 5.20 4.02 -10.46
C CYS A 96 4.80 2.87 -11.41
N LEU A 97 5.53 1.75 -11.36
CA LEU A 97 5.34 0.57 -12.22
C LEU A 97 5.28 0.88 -13.73
N ASP A 98 5.97 1.95 -14.16
CA ASP A 98 6.00 2.42 -15.56
C ASP A 98 4.61 2.78 -16.15
N HIS A 99 3.60 3.02 -15.31
CA HIS A 99 2.27 3.45 -15.74
C HIS A 99 2.24 4.95 -16.04
N GLN A 100 2.13 5.32 -17.32
CA GLN A 100 1.93 6.71 -17.73
C GLN A 100 0.54 7.20 -17.31
N GLY A 101 0.48 8.35 -16.65
CA GLY A 101 -0.78 8.94 -16.15
C GLY A 101 -1.31 8.31 -14.87
N GLY A 102 -0.54 7.42 -14.24
CA GLY A 102 -0.85 6.86 -12.93
C GLY A 102 -0.44 7.79 -11.78
N VAL A 103 -1.20 7.72 -10.69
CA VAL A 103 -0.90 8.33 -9.41
C VAL A 103 -0.24 7.29 -8.52
N CYS A 104 0.98 7.56 -8.10
CA CYS A 104 1.70 6.79 -7.08
C CYS A 104 2.05 7.70 -5.91
N GLY A 105 2.44 7.09 -4.79
CA GLY A 105 2.72 7.85 -3.58
C GLY A 105 3.45 7.04 -2.52
N TRP A 106 4.12 7.76 -1.63
CA TRP A 106 4.94 7.20 -0.57
C TRP A 106 4.58 7.79 0.79
N VAL A 107 4.89 7.00 1.82
CA VAL A 107 4.89 7.41 3.21
C VAL A 107 6.33 7.59 3.68
N ILE A 108 6.68 8.81 4.06
CA ILE A 108 7.94 9.16 4.69
C ILE A 108 7.76 9.18 6.20
N ASP A 109 8.58 8.42 6.93
CA ASP A 109 8.75 8.60 8.36
C ASP A 109 9.65 9.82 8.61
N LYS A 110 9.07 10.90 9.15
CA LYS A 110 9.81 12.15 9.40
C LYS A 110 10.86 12.01 10.49
N LEU A 111 10.78 11.01 11.37
CA LEU A 111 11.75 10.83 12.45
C LEU A 111 13.05 10.23 11.91
N SER A 112 12.93 9.22 11.05
CA SER A 112 14.09 8.54 10.46
C SER A 112 14.52 9.10 9.11
N GLY A 113 13.63 9.81 8.39
CA GLY A 113 13.86 10.22 7.01
C GLY A 113 13.70 9.07 6.01
N LYS A 114 13.23 7.90 6.43
CA LYS A 114 13.03 6.74 5.57
C LYS A 114 11.69 6.81 4.87
N VAL A 115 11.67 6.28 3.65
CA VAL A 115 10.43 5.92 2.97
C VAL A 115 10.03 4.53 3.46
N VAL A 116 8.91 4.47 4.19
CA VAL A 116 8.52 3.27 4.93
C VAL A 116 7.41 2.48 4.26
N SER A 117 6.65 3.10 3.36
CA SER A 117 5.57 2.44 2.62
C SER A 117 5.32 3.15 1.30
N GLN A 118 4.81 2.39 0.32
CA GLN A 118 4.14 2.95 -0.86
C GLN A 118 2.63 3.01 -0.58
N LEU A 119 1.82 3.55 -1.49
CA LEU A 119 0.36 3.42 -1.41
C LEU A 119 -0.06 1.94 -1.25
N PRO A 120 -1.19 1.65 -0.60
CA PRO A 120 -1.65 0.28 -0.41
C PRO A 120 -1.85 -0.41 -1.75
N ALA A 121 -1.48 -1.69 -1.82
CA ALA A 121 -1.63 -2.46 -3.04
C ALA A 121 -3.03 -3.07 -3.15
N VAL A 122 -3.63 -2.97 -4.33
CA VAL A 122 -4.90 -3.61 -4.72
C VAL A 122 -4.59 -4.54 -5.89
N ALA A 123 -4.85 -5.84 -5.71
CA ALA A 123 -4.58 -6.86 -6.73
C ALA A 123 -3.16 -6.79 -7.35
N GLY A 124 -2.16 -6.47 -6.52
CA GLY A 124 -0.75 -6.42 -6.91
C GLY A 124 -0.25 -5.07 -7.42
N THR A 125 -1.13 -4.10 -7.74
CA THR A 125 -0.73 -2.73 -8.11
C THR A 125 -0.88 -1.77 -6.93
N ASN A 126 -0.04 -0.75 -6.86
CA ASN A 126 -0.16 0.38 -5.93
C ASN A 126 -0.25 1.71 -6.67
N VAL A 127 -0.59 1.65 -7.96
CA VAL A 127 -0.78 2.80 -8.84
C VAL A 127 -2.27 2.97 -9.09
N TYR A 128 -2.71 4.21 -9.03
CA TYR A 128 -4.12 4.58 -9.15
C TYR A 128 -4.33 5.54 -10.31
N GLN A 129 -5.57 5.76 -10.73
CA GLN A 129 -5.94 6.76 -11.73
C GLN A 129 -6.96 7.74 -11.16
N GLN A 130 -7.00 8.94 -11.76
CA GLN A 130 -8.15 9.83 -11.66
C GLN A 130 -9.34 9.17 -12.39
N VAL A 131 -10.53 9.22 -11.80
CA VAL A 131 -11.71 8.48 -12.30
C VAL A 131 -12.36 9.33 -13.38
N ALA A 132 -12.18 8.98 -14.65
CA ALA A 132 -12.71 9.78 -15.76
C ALA A 132 -14.20 9.54 -16.05
N ASP A 133 -14.76 8.40 -15.65
CA ASP A 133 -16.14 8.01 -15.94
C ASP A 133 -16.77 7.25 -14.76
N ASN A 134 -17.56 7.97 -13.97
CA ASN A 134 -18.41 7.43 -12.91
C ASN A 134 -19.91 7.59 -13.23
N GLY A 135 -20.27 7.76 -14.50
CA GLY A 135 -21.63 8.12 -14.88
C GLY A 135 -22.00 9.59 -14.65
N THR A 136 -21.03 10.44 -14.27
CA THR A 136 -21.17 11.91 -14.25
C THR A 136 -20.29 12.58 -15.31
N PRO A 137 -20.60 13.81 -15.77
CA PRO A 137 -19.79 14.51 -16.77
C PRO A 137 -18.37 14.88 -16.33
N VAL A 138 -18.04 14.79 -15.03
CA VAL A 138 -16.82 15.37 -14.44
C VAL A 138 -15.87 14.30 -13.87
N GLY A 139 -16.31 13.05 -13.74
CA GLY A 139 -15.52 12.02 -13.07
C GLY A 139 -15.28 12.34 -11.58
N GLU A 140 -14.50 11.52 -10.89
CA GLU A 140 -14.07 11.81 -9.51
C GLU A 140 -12.54 11.75 -9.39
N ASP A 141 -11.97 12.74 -8.71
CA ASP A 141 -10.52 12.83 -8.55
C ASP A 141 -10.02 11.75 -7.57
N PHE A 142 -8.84 11.21 -7.87
CA PHE A 142 -8.09 10.44 -6.89
C PHE A 142 -7.87 11.29 -5.62
N ARG A 143 -8.26 10.76 -4.46
CA ARG A 143 -8.18 11.48 -3.18
C ARG A 143 -7.59 10.61 -2.08
N ILE A 144 -6.70 11.21 -1.28
CA ILE A 144 -6.26 10.65 0.00
C ILE A 144 -6.61 11.64 1.10
N ASP A 145 -7.44 11.20 2.04
CA ASP A 145 -7.76 11.94 3.26
C ASP A 145 -6.97 11.36 4.44
N THR A 146 -6.22 12.23 5.12
CA THR A 146 -5.42 11.89 6.31
C THR A 146 -5.50 12.98 7.36
N GLN A 147 -5.17 12.61 8.60
CA GLN A 147 -4.99 13.58 9.68
C GLN A 147 -3.67 13.31 10.42
N LYS A 148 -3.01 14.40 10.83
CA LYS A 148 -1.75 14.33 11.59
C LYS A 148 -1.87 13.55 12.91
N ASN A 149 -3.06 13.48 13.50
CA ASN A 149 -3.35 12.81 14.77
C ASN A 149 -4.12 11.50 14.58
N SER A 150 -4.07 10.89 13.40
CA SER A 150 -4.72 9.61 13.14
C SER A 150 -3.88 8.69 12.27
N PHE A 151 -3.88 7.40 12.58
CA PHE A 151 -3.30 6.35 11.73
C PHE A 151 -4.26 5.87 10.63
N LEU A 152 -5.49 6.40 10.58
CA LEU A 152 -6.43 6.14 9.50
C LEU A 152 -6.08 6.96 8.26
N MET A 153 -6.08 6.29 7.11
CA MET A 153 -6.01 6.87 5.78
C MET A 153 -7.25 6.43 5.01
N ILE A 154 -7.92 7.37 4.35
CA ILE A 154 -9.04 7.09 3.46
C ILE A 154 -8.55 7.36 2.05
N LEU A 155 -8.61 6.36 1.17
CA LEU A 155 -8.21 6.48 -0.22
C LEU A 155 -9.42 6.26 -1.11
N THR A 156 -9.74 7.25 -1.95
CA THR A 156 -10.76 7.15 -3.00
C THR A 156 -10.06 7.18 -4.35
N GLY A 157 -10.32 6.16 -5.16
CA GLY A 157 -9.73 6.08 -6.50
C GLY A 157 -9.83 4.71 -7.11
N GLN A 158 -9.30 4.61 -8.32
CA GLN A 158 -9.33 3.40 -9.13
C GLN A 158 -7.92 2.87 -9.32
N ALA A 159 -7.64 1.65 -8.86
CA ALA A 159 -6.34 1.03 -9.05
C ALA A 159 -6.13 0.65 -10.53
N ILE A 160 -4.92 0.82 -11.06
CA ILE A 160 -4.57 0.46 -12.44
C ILE A 160 -4.00 -0.97 -12.48
N PRO A 161 -4.66 -1.93 -13.13
CA PRO A 161 -4.15 -3.30 -13.25
C PRO A 161 -2.72 -3.32 -13.82
N GLN A 162 -1.83 -4.12 -13.22
CA GLN A 162 -0.45 -4.29 -13.73
C GLN A 162 -0.42 -4.82 -15.16
N LYS A 163 -1.45 -5.57 -15.55
CA LYS A 163 -1.65 -6.08 -16.89
C LYS A 163 -3.07 -5.75 -17.31
N ILE A 164 -3.21 -5.02 -18.42
CA ILE A 164 -4.51 -4.74 -19.02
C ILE A 164 -5.00 -6.02 -19.69
N GLU A 165 -6.13 -6.52 -19.19
CA GLU A 165 -6.91 -7.57 -19.84
C GLU A 165 -8.09 -6.92 -20.56
N TYR A 166 -8.65 -7.63 -21.54
CA TYR A 166 -9.77 -7.13 -22.35
C TYR A 166 -10.92 -8.12 -22.25
N ASP A 167 -12.15 -7.60 -22.19
CA ASP A 167 -13.34 -8.43 -22.26
C ASP A 167 -13.59 -8.96 -23.69
N GLU A 168 -14.67 -9.72 -23.87
CA GLU A 168 -15.06 -10.29 -25.17
C GLU A 168 -15.32 -9.25 -26.27
N ASN A 169 -15.55 -7.98 -25.91
CA ASN A 169 -15.80 -6.88 -26.82
C ASN A 169 -14.56 -6.01 -27.07
N GLY A 170 -13.40 -6.40 -26.51
CA GLY A 170 -12.15 -5.63 -26.63
C GLY A 170 -12.11 -4.38 -25.75
N ILE A 171 -12.94 -4.31 -24.70
CA ILE A 171 -12.93 -3.22 -23.72
C ILE A 171 -11.92 -3.56 -22.61
N PRO A 172 -11.01 -2.63 -22.24
CA PRO A 172 -10.11 -2.83 -21.12
C PRO A 172 -10.87 -3.15 -19.84
N ILE A 173 -10.53 -4.27 -19.19
CA ILE A 173 -11.01 -4.60 -17.86
C ILE A 173 -10.29 -3.70 -16.88
N THR A 174 -11.05 -2.83 -16.22
CA THR A 174 -10.54 -1.91 -15.20
C THR A 174 -11.10 -2.30 -13.83
N TYR A 175 -10.39 -1.96 -12.76
CA TYR A 175 -10.96 -2.12 -11.42
C TYR A 175 -12.04 -1.07 -11.18
N PRO A 176 -13.11 -1.36 -10.45
CA PRO A 176 -14.07 -0.33 -10.08
C PRO A 176 -13.40 0.68 -9.16
N CYS A 177 -13.85 1.92 -9.22
CA CYS A 177 -13.45 2.92 -8.26
C CYS A 177 -14.07 2.65 -6.89
N LYS A 178 -13.29 2.85 -5.82
CA LYS A 178 -13.71 2.54 -4.44
C LYS A 178 -13.16 3.57 -3.47
N THR A 179 -13.85 3.72 -2.34
CA THR A 179 -13.28 4.36 -1.15
C THR A 179 -12.85 3.26 -0.17
N THR A 180 -11.56 3.18 0.11
CA THR A 180 -11.00 2.17 1.00
C THR A 180 -10.32 2.82 2.20
N TYR A 181 -10.61 2.30 3.38
CA TYR A 181 -10.11 2.78 4.66
C TYR A 181 -8.97 1.87 5.09
N TYR A 182 -7.82 2.46 5.34
CA TYR A 182 -6.61 1.75 5.74
C TYR A 182 -6.08 2.30 7.05
N ILE A 183 -5.50 1.42 7.87
CA ILE A 183 -4.59 1.86 8.94
C ILE A 183 -3.16 1.64 8.52
N LEU A 184 -2.26 2.54 8.90
CA LEU A 184 -0.82 2.27 8.85
C LEU A 184 -0.35 1.75 10.20
N LYS A 185 0.08 0.49 10.26
CA LYS A 185 0.69 -0.11 11.46
C LYS A 185 1.94 -0.86 11.07
N ASN A 186 3.02 -0.69 11.83
CA ASN A 186 4.32 -1.27 11.53
C ASN A 186 4.78 -0.98 10.09
N ASN A 187 4.52 0.25 9.62
CA ASN A 187 4.83 0.72 8.26
C ASN A 187 4.11 -0.03 7.12
N GLN A 188 3.05 -0.77 7.44
CA GLN A 188 2.23 -1.49 6.46
C GLN A 188 0.77 -1.08 6.56
N PHE A 189 0.13 -0.94 5.39
CA PHE A 189 -1.29 -0.65 5.32
C PHE A 189 -2.11 -1.93 5.55
N SER A 190 -3.11 -1.84 6.42
CA SER A 190 -4.12 -2.88 6.61
C SER A 190 -5.50 -2.32 6.29
N LYS A 191 -6.24 -2.99 5.40
CA LYS A 191 -7.61 -2.60 5.04
C LYS A 191 -8.55 -2.82 6.21
N MET A 192 -9.36 -1.81 6.53
CA MET A 192 -10.36 -1.84 7.60
C MET A 192 -11.78 -1.89 7.07
N PHE A 193 -12.04 -1.14 5.99
CA PHE A 193 -13.35 -1.02 5.39
C PHE A 193 -13.21 -0.65 3.92
N GLU A 194 -14.21 -0.99 3.12
CA GLU A 194 -14.27 -0.71 1.68
C GLU A 194 -15.70 -0.36 1.31
N ASP A 195 -15.87 0.82 0.72
CA ASP A 195 -17.12 1.26 0.09
C ASP A 195 -16.99 1.12 -1.43
N ASN A 196 -17.82 0.25 -2.00
CA ASN A 196 -17.86 -0.01 -3.44
C ASN A 196 -18.66 1.07 -4.22
N GLN A 197 -19.34 1.98 -3.53
CA GLN A 197 -20.00 3.16 -4.13
C GLN A 197 -19.17 4.42 -3.96
N GLY A 198 -17.92 4.31 -3.51
CA GLY A 198 -17.09 5.44 -3.08
C GLY A 198 -16.78 6.48 -4.16
N CYS A 199 -17.12 6.22 -5.42
CA CYS A 199 -16.97 7.17 -6.52
C CYS A 199 -18.27 7.43 -7.28
N SER A 200 -19.39 6.97 -6.75
CA SER A 200 -20.72 7.30 -7.25
C SER A 200 -21.04 8.71 -6.74
N GLY A 201 -21.25 9.66 -7.66
CA GLY A 201 -21.72 10.99 -7.28
C GLY A 201 -23.07 10.89 -6.57
N ASP A 202 -23.24 11.64 -5.49
CA ASP A 202 -24.54 11.89 -4.86
C ASP A 202 -25.52 12.57 -5.82
#